data_AF-A0A0Q9U4H8-F1
#
_entry.id   AF-A0A0Q9U4H8-F1
#
_cell.length_a   1.000
_cell.length_b   1.000
_cell.length_c   1.000
_cell.angle_alpha   90.00
_cell.angle_beta   90.00
_cell.angle_gamma   90.00
#
_symmetry.space_group_name_H-M   'P 1'
#
loop_
_entity.id
_entity.type
_entity.pdbx_description
1 polymer ?
#
loop_
_entity_poly.entity_id
_entity_poly.type
_entity_poly.pdbx_seq_one_letter_code
_entity_poly.pdbx_strand_id
1 'polypeptide(L)'
;MYYDHTGSFTTQASNTDTNAVSITARYMRITLTATQGQGSSIYEFKVYGSLIPISQGKTATASSIYSSSYDASKAVDGSSSTRWAQGSGLADPSWLKVDLGANYSISNVNTTFYQQSGLGGKYKIEFSTDDSTYSMYVDHTGSFTTQDA
;
A
#
# COMPACT_ATOMS: atom_id res chain seq x y z
N MET A 1 0.97 2.58 20.96
CA MET A 1 1.29 3.46 22.09
C MET A 1 1.07 4.86 21.59
N TYR A 2 0.22 5.65 22.25
CA TYR A 2 0.03 7.06 21.89
C TYR A 2 1.30 7.81 22.30
N TYR A 3 1.87 8.62 21.42
CA TYR A 3 3.01 9.45 21.79
C TYR A 3 2.51 10.61 22.66
N ASP A 4 2.87 10.58 23.93
CA ASP A 4 2.62 11.67 24.86
C ASP A 4 3.70 12.75 24.69
N HIS A 5 3.29 13.89 24.15
CA HIS A 5 4.15 15.05 23.93
C HIS A 5 4.01 16.10 25.04
N THR A 6 3.42 15.76 26.19
CA THR A 6 3.11 16.74 27.24
C THR A 6 4.27 17.00 28.21
N GLY A 7 5.30 16.15 28.24
CA GLY A 7 6.44 16.24 29.18
C GLY A 7 7.61 17.13 28.72
N SER A 8 7.59 17.63 27.48
CA SER A 8 8.62 18.52 26.93
C SER A 8 8.05 19.37 25.80
N PHE A 9 8.62 20.55 25.56
CA PHE A 9 8.18 21.39 24.46
C PHE A 9 8.64 20.84 23.12
N THR A 10 7.72 20.81 22.14
CA THR A 10 8.05 20.53 20.75
C THR A 10 8.86 21.68 20.16
N THR A 11 10.05 21.39 19.66
CA THR A 11 10.94 22.37 18.99
C THR A 11 10.99 22.20 17.47
N GLN A 12 10.30 21.20 16.92
CA GLN A 12 10.23 20.89 15.49
C GLN A 12 8.99 21.49 14.84
N ALA A 13 9.16 22.02 13.62
CA ALA A 13 8.08 22.65 12.84
C ALA A 13 7.06 21.65 12.28
N SER A 14 7.44 20.40 12.10
CA SER A 14 6.57 19.32 11.65
C SER A 14 6.72 18.12 12.58
N ASN A 15 5.60 17.53 12.97
CA ASN A 15 5.56 16.36 13.84
C ASN A 15 4.54 15.39 13.24
N THR A 16 4.92 14.12 13.10
CA THR A 16 4.05 13.07 12.59
C THR A 16 3.69 12.14 13.74
N ASP A 17 2.45 12.28 14.24
CA ASP A 17 1.92 11.42 15.29
C ASP A 17 1.24 10.20 14.67
N THR A 18 1.85 9.03 14.85
CA THR A 18 1.26 7.75 14.42
C THR A 18 0.74 6.98 15.62
N ASN A 19 -0.36 6.25 15.42
CA ASN A 19 -0.83 5.26 16.39
C ASN A 19 -0.71 3.87 15.79
N ALA A 20 -0.13 2.95 16.57
CA ALA A 20 0.03 1.54 16.18
C ALA A 20 -1.29 0.79 15.97
N VAL A 21 -2.43 1.38 16.34
CA VAL A 21 -3.77 0.82 16.18
C VAL A 21 -4.67 1.87 15.53
N SER A 22 -5.32 1.50 14.41
CA SER A 22 -6.36 2.34 13.80
C SER A 22 -7.54 2.46 14.76
N ILE A 23 -7.82 3.70 15.17
CA ILE A 23 -8.99 3.97 15.97
C ILE A 23 -10.17 4.29 15.05
N THR A 24 -11.36 3.81 15.43
CA THR A 24 -12.59 4.38 14.89
C THR A 24 -12.89 5.63 15.72
N ALA A 25 -12.63 6.79 15.14
CA ALA A 25 -12.90 8.06 15.78
C ALA A 25 -13.81 8.91 14.91
N ARG A 26 -14.81 9.55 15.54
CA ARG A 26 -15.67 10.55 14.88
C ARG A 26 -15.07 11.96 14.96
N TYR A 27 -14.24 12.20 15.98
CA TYR A 27 -13.61 13.48 16.23
C TYR A 27 -12.16 13.27 16.67
N MET A 28 -11.26 14.06 16.10
CA MET A 28 -9.86 14.15 16.51
C MET A 28 -9.61 15.56 17.02
N ARG A 29 -8.91 15.68 18.15
CA ARG A 29 -8.61 16.96 18.78
C ARG A 29 -7.13 16.99 19.13
N ILE A 30 -6.46 18.08 18.77
CA ILE A 30 -5.17 18.45 19.32
C ILE A 30 -5.40 19.38 20.52
N THR A 31 -4.69 19.15 21.63
CA THR A 31 -4.79 19.96 22.85
C THR A 31 -3.38 20.39 23.25
N LEU A 32 -3.15 21.70 23.31
CA LEU A 32 -1.87 22.28 23.72
C LEU A 32 -1.84 22.38 25.25
N THR A 33 -0.98 21.61 25.91
CA THR A 33 -0.95 21.52 27.39
C THR A 33 0.05 22.47 28.05
N ALA A 34 1.00 23.01 27.30
CA ALA A 34 1.92 24.06 27.73
C ALA A 34 2.41 24.86 26.51
N THR A 35 2.68 26.16 26.70
CA THR A 35 3.19 27.06 25.64
C THR A 35 4.32 27.94 26.20
N GLN A 36 5.26 28.40 25.36
CA GLN A 36 6.29 29.39 25.72
C GLN A 36 6.24 30.61 24.79
N GLY A 37 6.88 31.72 25.19
CA GLY A 37 6.95 32.92 24.37
C GLY A 37 5.56 33.53 24.13
N GLN A 38 5.25 33.84 22.87
CA GLN A 38 3.97 34.46 22.44
C GLN A 38 2.80 33.46 22.32
N GLY A 39 2.93 32.24 22.85
CA GLY A 39 1.94 31.17 22.73
C GLY A 39 2.27 30.17 21.62
N SER A 40 1.25 29.47 21.11
CA SER A 40 1.43 28.41 20.12
C SER A 40 0.43 28.53 18.97
N SER A 41 0.89 28.24 17.76
CA SER A 41 0.11 28.23 16.53
C SER A 41 0.44 26.96 15.73
N ILE A 42 -0.49 26.50 14.91
CA ILE A 42 -0.37 25.28 14.09
C ILE A 42 -0.63 25.65 12.63
N TYR A 43 0.29 25.28 11.73
CA TYR A 43 0.08 25.45 10.29
C TYR A 43 -0.86 24.37 9.72
N GLU A 44 -0.67 23.10 10.10
CA GLU A 44 -1.50 21.98 9.63
C GLU A 44 -1.66 20.90 10.73
N PHE A 45 -2.85 20.28 10.82
CA PHE A 45 -3.11 19.09 11.66
C PHE A 45 -3.66 17.95 10.79
N LYS A 46 -2.79 17.04 10.36
CA LYS A 46 -3.12 15.95 9.42
C LYS A 46 -3.41 14.65 10.17
N VAL A 47 -4.57 14.04 9.89
CA VAL A 47 -4.99 12.76 10.47
C VAL A 47 -5.17 11.74 9.36
N TYR A 48 -4.47 10.61 9.45
CA TYR A 48 -4.55 9.50 8.50
C TYR A 48 -5.28 8.31 9.13
N GLY A 49 -6.20 7.70 8.39
CA GLY A 49 -6.96 6.50 8.78
C GLY A 49 -6.29 5.20 8.33
N SER A 50 -7.05 4.24 7.80
CA SER A 50 -6.50 2.97 7.33
C SER A 50 -5.71 3.12 6.03
N LEU A 51 -4.48 2.60 6.02
CA LEU A 51 -3.65 2.36 4.82
C LEU A 51 -3.74 0.90 4.34
N ILE A 52 -4.64 0.08 4.89
CA ILE A 52 -4.82 -1.31 4.45
C ILE A 52 -5.46 -1.29 3.05
N PRO A 53 -4.79 -1.86 2.03
CA PRO A 53 -5.35 -1.89 0.69
C PRO A 53 -6.57 -2.83 0.63
N ILE A 54 -7.55 -2.49 -0.20
CA ILE A 54 -8.81 -3.25 -0.37
C ILE A 54 -8.54 -4.71 -0.78
N SER A 55 -7.43 -4.95 -1.48
CA SER A 55 -6.98 -6.27 -1.92
C SER A 55 -6.47 -7.16 -0.78
N GLN A 56 -6.09 -6.60 0.38
CA GLN A 56 -5.47 -7.39 1.44
C GLN A 56 -6.42 -8.47 1.99
N GLY A 57 -5.95 -9.71 2.04
CA GLY A 57 -6.70 -10.88 2.51
C GLY A 57 -7.79 -11.35 1.56
N LYS A 58 -7.88 -10.80 0.35
CA LYS A 58 -8.87 -11.19 -0.65
C LYS A 58 -8.40 -12.41 -1.45
N THR A 59 -9.34 -13.06 -2.13
CA THR A 59 -9.03 -14.19 -3.03
C THR A 59 -8.19 -13.70 -4.19
N ALA A 60 -6.98 -14.25 -4.33
CA ALA A 60 -6.10 -13.98 -5.46
C ALA A 60 -5.87 -15.24 -6.30
N THR A 61 -5.76 -15.06 -7.61
CA THR A 61 -5.45 -16.11 -8.60
C THR A 61 -4.36 -15.62 -9.53
N ALA A 62 -3.64 -16.54 -10.17
CA ALA A 62 -2.59 -16.19 -11.10
C ALA A 62 -2.54 -17.17 -12.28
N SER A 63 -1.94 -16.73 -13.39
CA SER A 63 -1.69 -17.54 -14.58
C SER A 63 -0.84 -18.78 -14.28
N SER A 64 0.08 -18.67 -13.32
CA SER A 64 0.99 -19.73 -12.90
C SER A 64 1.58 -19.42 -11.52
N ILE A 65 2.20 -20.43 -10.90
CA ILE A 65 2.93 -20.28 -9.63
C ILE A 65 4.27 -21.01 -9.73
N TYR A 66 5.32 -20.46 -9.11
CA TYR A 66 6.63 -21.14 -9.01
C TYR A 66 6.55 -22.39 -8.12
N SER A 67 5.90 -22.25 -6.97
CA SER A 67 5.54 -23.34 -6.07
C SER A 67 4.42 -22.90 -5.13
N SER A 68 3.91 -23.79 -4.30
CA SER A 68 2.90 -23.46 -3.28
C SER A 68 3.35 -22.41 -2.26
N SER A 69 4.66 -22.18 -2.12
CA SER A 69 5.18 -21.11 -1.24
C SER A 69 5.15 -19.72 -1.90
N TYR A 70 4.82 -19.65 -3.20
CA TYR A 70 4.79 -18.43 -4.01
C TYR A 70 3.45 -18.28 -4.75
N ASP A 71 2.37 -18.79 -4.17
CA ASP A 71 1.04 -18.72 -4.77
C ASP A 71 0.48 -17.29 -4.77
N ALA A 72 -0.61 -17.05 -5.50
CA ALA A 72 -1.18 -15.71 -5.68
C ALA A 72 -1.59 -15.03 -4.36
N SER A 73 -1.99 -15.80 -3.34
CA SER A 73 -2.36 -15.23 -2.03
C SER A 73 -1.21 -14.49 -1.37
N LYS A 74 0.04 -14.86 -1.70
CA LYS A 74 1.26 -14.24 -1.16
C LYS A 74 1.49 -12.81 -1.63
N ALA A 75 0.78 -12.33 -2.64
CA ALA A 75 0.85 -10.93 -3.07
C ALA A 75 -0.14 -10.01 -2.34
N VAL A 76 -1.07 -10.59 -1.58
CA VAL A 76 -2.17 -9.85 -0.91
C VAL A 76 -2.30 -10.21 0.57
N ASP A 77 -1.33 -10.92 1.15
CA ASP A 77 -1.36 -11.36 2.55
C ASP A 77 -0.92 -10.28 3.55
N GLY A 78 -0.50 -9.10 3.06
CA GLY A 78 -0.01 -8.00 3.89
C GLY A 78 1.43 -8.17 4.38
N SER A 79 2.18 -9.15 3.84
CA SER A 79 3.58 -9.40 4.19
C SER A 79 4.51 -8.96 3.05
N SER A 80 5.59 -8.25 3.42
CA SER A 80 6.67 -7.88 2.49
C SER A 80 7.74 -8.98 2.33
N SER A 81 7.60 -10.10 3.02
CA SER A 81 8.55 -11.23 3.03
C SER A 81 8.12 -12.40 2.14
N THR A 82 6.85 -12.42 1.78
CA THR A 82 6.20 -13.38 0.90
C THR A 82 5.86 -12.69 -0.41
N ARG A 83 5.75 -13.44 -1.50
CA ARG A 83 5.35 -12.89 -2.80
C ARG A 83 4.74 -13.96 -3.67
N TRP A 84 3.87 -13.56 -4.58
CA TRP A 84 3.60 -14.36 -5.74
C TRP A 84 4.85 -14.39 -6.64
N ALA A 85 5.13 -15.54 -7.25
CA ALA A 85 6.08 -15.65 -8.33
C ALA A 85 5.50 -16.56 -9.40
N GLN A 86 5.60 -16.13 -10.66
CA GLN A 86 5.24 -16.97 -11.79
C GLN A 86 6.13 -18.22 -11.89
N GLY A 87 5.66 -19.22 -12.63
CA GLY A 87 6.45 -20.42 -12.91
C GLY A 87 7.76 -20.11 -13.63
N SER A 88 8.84 -20.84 -13.30
CA SER A 88 10.15 -20.62 -13.92
C SER A 88 10.14 -21.05 -15.40
N GLY A 89 10.68 -20.21 -16.28
CA GLY A 89 10.81 -20.49 -17.71
C GLY A 89 9.50 -20.37 -18.51
N LEU A 90 8.42 -19.87 -17.90
CA LEU A 90 7.17 -19.61 -18.61
C LEU A 90 7.24 -18.31 -19.43
N ALA A 91 6.53 -18.29 -20.55
CA ALA A 91 6.43 -17.12 -21.41
C ALA A 91 5.42 -16.10 -20.86
N ASP A 92 5.73 -14.82 -21.05
CA ASP A 92 4.80 -13.72 -20.82
C ASP A 92 3.74 -13.62 -21.95
N PRO A 93 2.53 -13.08 -21.67
CA PRO A 93 2.13 -12.38 -20.45
C PRO A 93 1.78 -13.32 -19.29
N SER A 94 2.28 -12.99 -18.11
CA SER A 94 1.86 -13.57 -16.83
C SER A 94 0.95 -12.60 -16.09
N TRP A 95 0.01 -13.11 -15.28
CA TRP A 95 -0.94 -12.26 -14.57
C TRP A 95 -1.20 -12.76 -13.16
N LEU A 96 -1.48 -11.80 -12.27
CA LEU A 96 -2.09 -12.00 -10.96
C LEU A 96 -3.35 -11.14 -10.89
N LYS A 97 -4.43 -11.72 -10.39
CA LYS A 97 -5.73 -11.11 -10.26
C LYS A 97 -6.23 -11.26 -8.83
N VAL A 98 -6.85 -10.20 -8.31
CA VAL A 98 -7.50 -10.20 -7.00
C VAL A 98 -8.99 -9.97 -7.19
N ASP A 99 -9.82 -10.90 -6.71
CA ASP A 99 -11.26 -10.68 -6.57
C ASP A 99 -11.50 -9.84 -5.31
N LEU A 100 -11.86 -8.57 -5.49
CA LEU A 100 -12.10 -7.64 -4.38
C LEU A 100 -13.37 -8.00 -3.59
N GLY A 101 -14.26 -8.83 -4.16
CA GLY A 101 -15.53 -9.28 -3.59
C GLY A 101 -16.71 -8.32 -3.80
N ALA A 102 -16.47 -7.12 -4.34
CA ALA A 102 -17.45 -6.13 -4.75
C ALA A 102 -16.78 -5.08 -5.64
N ASN A 103 -17.58 -4.22 -6.28
CA ASN A 103 -17.06 -3.03 -6.96
C ASN A 103 -16.67 -1.97 -5.93
N TYR A 104 -15.42 -1.50 -5.98
CA TYR A 104 -14.90 -0.43 -5.13
C TYR A 104 -14.45 0.76 -5.97
N SER A 105 -14.56 1.96 -5.41
CA SER A 105 -13.86 3.13 -5.94
C SER A 105 -12.37 3.03 -5.61
N ILE A 106 -11.53 2.86 -6.62
CA ILE A 106 -10.08 2.72 -6.44
C ILE A 106 -9.40 4.08 -6.71
N SER A 107 -8.75 4.64 -5.69
CA SER A 107 -8.05 5.94 -5.79
C SER A 107 -6.55 5.81 -6.05
N ASN A 108 -5.95 4.67 -5.70
CA ASN A 108 -4.54 4.40 -5.89
C ASN A 108 -4.29 2.89 -5.99
N VAL A 109 -3.26 2.51 -6.73
CA VAL A 109 -2.68 1.18 -6.72
C VAL A 109 -1.20 1.32 -6.42
N ASN A 110 -0.74 0.67 -5.36
CA ASN A 110 0.68 0.60 -5.02
C ASN A 110 1.16 -0.84 -5.25
N THR A 111 2.20 -0.99 -6.05
CA THR A 111 2.79 -2.29 -6.39
C THR A 111 4.24 -2.29 -5.95
N THR A 112 4.60 -3.25 -5.09
CA THR A 112 5.99 -3.47 -4.70
C THR A 112 6.50 -4.73 -5.40
N PHE A 113 7.47 -4.57 -6.30
CA PHE A 113 8.10 -5.70 -6.98
C PHE A 113 9.25 -6.26 -6.17
N TYR A 114 9.45 -7.58 -6.25
CA TYR A 114 10.70 -8.17 -5.80
C TYR A 114 11.83 -7.78 -6.77
N GLN A 115 12.78 -7.00 -6.28
CA GLN A 115 13.89 -6.47 -7.06
C GLN A 115 15.21 -7.03 -6.54
N GLN A 116 15.97 -7.65 -7.43
CA GLN A 116 17.40 -7.94 -7.27
C GLN A 116 18.10 -7.48 -8.54
N SER A 117 19.43 -7.33 -8.50
CA SER A 117 20.20 -6.92 -9.68
C SER A 117 19.87 -7.82 -10.88
N GLY A 118 19.38 -7.22 -11.97
CA GLY A 118 18.97 -7.92 -13.19
C GLY A 118 17.52 -8.43 -13.20
N LEU A 119 16.72 -8.21 -12.14
CA LEU A 119 15.29 -8.52 -12.13
C LEU A 119 14.45 -7.25 -12.35
N GLY A 120 13.47 -7.34 -13.24
CA GLY A 120 12.48 -6.28 -13.48
C GLY A 120 11.43 -6.71 -14.49
N GLY A 121 10.27 -6.05 -14.47
CA GLY A 121 9.15 -6.35 -15.35
C GLY A 121 8.66 -5.12 -16.10
N LYS A 122 8.06 -5.35 -17.26
CA LYS A 122 7.18 -4.41 -17.97
C LYS A 122 5.76 -4.85 -17.69
N TYR A 123 4.90 -3.96 -17.26
CA TYR A 123 3.58 -4.36 -16.77
C TYR A 123 2.51 -3.34 -17.15
N LYS A 124 1.27 -3.80 -17.13
CA LYS A 124 0.07 -2.97 -17.13
C LYS A 124 -0.73 -3.32 -15.89
N ILE A 125 -1.50 -2.36 -15.40
CA ILE A 125 -2.55 -2.60 -14.41
C ILE A 125 -3.87 -2.43 -15.14
N GLU A 126 -4.74 -3.41 -14.99
CA GLU A 126 -6.05 -3.44 -15.62
C GLU A 126 -7.11 -3.70 -14.55
N PHE A 127 -8.32 -3.24 -14.80
CA PHE A 127 -9.47 -3.44 -13.91
C PHE A 127 -10.66 -3.96 -14.70
N SER A 128 -11.54 -4.68 -14.01
CA SER A 128 -12.77 -5.24 -14.57
C SER A 128 -13.86 -5.23 -13.50
N THR A 129 -15.11 -5.17 -13.94
CA THR A 129 -16.29 -5.31 -13.06
C THR A 129 -17.01 -6.65 -13.26
N ASP A 130 -16.57 -7.46 -14.23
CA ASP A 130 -17.22 -8.71 -14.66
C ASP A 130 -16.24 -9.88 -14.88
N ASP A 131 -14.95 -9.67 -14.62
CA ASP A 131 -13.85 -10.62 -14.84
C ASP A 131 -13.77 -11.16 -16.28
N SER A 132 -14.38 -10.45 -17.24
CA SER A 132 -14.48 -10.85 -18.64
C SER A 132 -13.91 -9.77 -19.56
N THR A 133 -14.26 -8.51 -19.32
CA THR A 133 -13.76 -7.36 -20.05
C THR A 133 -12.87 -6.53 -19.13
N TYR A 134 -11.63 -6.31 -19.56
CA TYR A 134 -10.64 -5.53 -18.82
C TYR A 134 -10.40 -4.18 -19.48
N SER A 135 -10.37 -3.14 -18.66
CA SER A 135 -9.98 -1.78 -19.03
C SER A 135 -8.63 -1.44 -18.42
N MET A 136 -7.85 -0.61 -19.11
CA MET A 136 -6.52 -0.20 -18.68
C MET A 136 -6.61 0.84 -17.54
N TYR A 137 -5.89 0.58 -16.44
CA TYR A 137 -5.67 1.55 -15.36
C TYR A 137 -4.37 2.34 -15.60
N VAL A 138 -3.26 1.64 -15.88
CA VAL A 138 -1.97 2.24 -16.26
C VAL A 138 -1.15 1.30 -17.13
N ASP A 139 -0.33 1.85 -18.02
CA ASP A 139 0.60 1.12 -18.88
C ASP A 139 2.06 1.50 -18.57
N HIS A 140 2.82 0.54 -18.06
CA HIS A 140 4.26 0.62 -17.79
C HIS A 140 5.06 -0.32 -18.70
N THR A 141 4.58 -0.63 -19.91
CA THR A 141 5.30 -1.50 -20.85
C THR A 141 6.46 -0.82 -21.57
N GLY A 142 6.57 0.51 -21.46
CA GLY A 142 7.66 1.30 -22.04
C GLY A 142 9.04 0.97 -21.44
N SER A 143 9.12 0.78 -20.12
CA SER A 143 10.37 0.61 -19.38
C SER A 143 10.27 -0.52 -18.37
N PHE A 144 11.39 -1.19 -18.10
CA PHE A 144 11.45 -2.16 -17.00
C PHE A 144 11.37 -1.43 -15.65
N THR A 145 10.74 -2.06 -14.66
CA THR A 145 10.85 -1.64 -13.27
C THR A 145 12.32 -1.58 -12.87
N THR A 146 12.76 -0.43 -12.35
CA THR A 146 14.09 -0.24 -11.78
C THR A 146 14.04 -0.41 -10.28
N GLN A 147 15.17 -0.79 -9.67
CA GLN A 147 15.30 -0.68 -8.22
C GLN A 147 15.00 0.77 -7.79
N ASP A 148 14.09 0.96 -6.83
CA ASP A 148 13.95 2.29 -6.22
C ASP A 148 15.32 2.67 -5.62
N ALA A 149 15.80 3.87 -5.93
CA ALA A 149 17.11 4.37 -5.51
C ALA A 149 17.19 4.60 -3.99
#